data_AF-A0A3E1P9R1-F1
#
_entry.id   AF-A0A3E1P9R1-F1
#
_cell.length_a   1.000
_cell.length_b   1.000
_cell.length_c   1.000
_cell.angle_alpha   90.00
_cell.angle_beta   90.00
_cell.angle_gamma   90.00
#
_symmetry.space_group_name_H-M   'P 1'
#
loop_
_entity.id
_entity.type
_entity.pdbx_description
1 polymer ?
#
loop_
_entity_poly.entity_id
_entity_poly.type
_entity_poly.pdbx_seq_one_letter_code
_entity_poly.pdbx_strand_id
1 'polypeptide(L)'
;MTKQEVELILIKVSSGGQDALYMKIYKNGTTCRYGVGGLPQIRTSGMSFFNDPRFFDPLLAMIPDQVLEAPVMYEEATPNGDLEYVIAFYGVSRNGETGEGADWAKSTGLRLKVDRQTKFSDPVLPLIDTLTTAAIELTNEWYFDIMINAGYKMLSSTMPKETIVSHPRTQTEINQDFQHYIDQMKSGSKNWKMADFDKGKVYERDGRTFKGVVRETDESFAIHFYPNKMETEGNINEVPAEEKPWWKVW
;
A
#
# COMPACT_ATOMS: atom_id res chain seq x y z
N MET A 1 15.70 2.74 21.38
CA MET A 1 15.29 1.40 20.88
C MET A 1 16.32 0.98 19.85
N THR A 2 16.65 -0.30 19.73
CA THR A 2 17.51 -0.79 18.64
C THR A 2 16.67 -1.36 17.50
N LYS A 3 17.24 -1.50 16.30
CA LYS A 3 16.54 -2.11 15.16
C LYS A 3 16.00 -3.51 15.48
N GLN A 4 16.74 -4.31 16.25
CA GLN A 4 16.34 -5.67 16.61
C GLN A 4 15.10 -5.71 17.50
N GLU A 5 14.87 -4.65 18.28
CA GLU A 5 13.70 -4.51 19.14
C GLU A 5 12.44 -4.12 18.37
N VAL A 6 12.55 -3.54 17.16
CA VAL A 6 11.38 -3.07 16.38
C VAL A 6 10.55 -4.26 15.91
N GLU A 7 9.24 -4.19 16.11
CA GLU A 7 8.26 -5.20 15.70
C GLU A 7 7.13 -4.64 14.82
N LEU A 8 6.96 -3.32 14.78
CA LEU A 8 5.99 -2.64 13.91
C LEU A 8 6.55 -1.31 13.42
N ILE A 9 6.44 -1.08 12.11
CA ILE A 9 6.61 0.21 11.45
C ILE A 9 5.22 0.72 11.06
N LEU A 10 4.84 1.89 11.57
CA LEU A 10 3.63 2.60 11.19
C LEU A 10 4.02 3.83 10.37
N ILE A 11 3.38 4.01 9.21
CA ILE A 11 3.59 5.17 8.34
C ILE A 11 2.24 5.80 8.09
N LYS A 12 2.14 7.11 8.32
CA LYS A 12 0.95 7.90 8.05
C LYS A 12 1.33 9.20 7.36
N VAL A 13 0.57 9.56 6.33
CA VAL A 13 0.63 10.88 5.69
C VAL A 13 -0.76 11.47 5.69
N SER A 14 -0.91 12.70 6.18
CA SER A 14 -2.17 13.43 6.19
C SER A 14 -1.99 14.85 5.69
N SER A 15 -3.03 15.41 5.06
CA SER A 15 -3.03 16.80 4.65
C SER A 15 -4.42 17.40 4.74
N GLY A 16 -4.55 18.58 5.36
CA GLY A 16 -5.85 19.22 5.57
C GLY A 16 -6.82 18.37 6.41
N GLY A 17 -6.30 17.58 7.35
CA GLY A 17 -7.07 16.66 8.18
C GLY A 17 -7.59 15.38 7.48
N GLN A 18 -7.19 15.13 6.23
CA GLN A 18 -7.49 13.88 5.52
C GLN A 18 -6.25 12.99 5.44
N ASP A 19 -6.45 11.68 5.61
CA ASP A 19 -5.37 10.70 5.53
C ASP A 19 -5.14 10.31 4.06
N ALA A 20 -3.95 10.63 3.54
CA ALA A 20 -3.51 10.31 2.18
C ALA A 20 -2.86 8.92 2.11
N LEU A 21 -2.23 8.49 3.21
CA LEU A 21 -1.66 7.16 3.39
C LEU A 21 -1.75 6.75 4.85
N TYR A 22 -2.04 5.48 5.07
CA TYR A 22 -1.78 4.82 6.33
C TYR A 22 -1.31 3.41 6.08
N MET A 23 -0.25 3.01 6.76
CA MET A 23 0.36 1.70 6.63
C MET A 23 0.84 1.20 7.99
N LYS A 24 0.61 -0.08 8.26
CA LYS A 24 1.27 -0.83 9.34
C LYS A 24 1.99 -2.01 8.70
N ILE A 25 3.27 -2.17 9.01
CA ILE A 25 4.06 -3.33 8.59
C ILE A 25 4.65 -3.95 9.85
N TYR A 26 4.20 -5.16 10.15
CA TYR A 26 4.66 -5.95 11.28
C TYR A 26 5.86 -6.80 10.89
N LYS A 27 6.73 -7.10 11.84
CA LYS A 27 7.94 -7.91 11.66
C LYS A 27 7.65 -9.32 11.13
N ASN A 28 6.50 -9.89 11.47
CA ASN A 28 6.06 -11.18 10.96
C ASN A 28 5.47 -11.11 9.54
N GLY A 29 5.44 -9.95 8.89
CA GLY A 29 4.89 -9.77 7.55
C GLY A 29 3.43 -9.38 7.50
N THR A 30 2.71 -9.32 8.63
CA THR A 30 1.35 -8.74 8.61
C THR A 30 1.45 -7.31 8.09
N THR A 31 0.66 -6.99 7.06
CA THR A 31 0.71 -5.70 6.39
C THR A 31 -0.69 -5.15 6.25
N CYS A 32 -0.91 -3.93 6.74
CA CYS A 32 -2.15 -3.19 6.63
C CYS A 32 -1.89 -1.92 5.83
N ARG A 33 -2.76 -1.57 4.87
CA ARG A 33 -2.63 -0.33 4.11
C ARG A 33 -3.97 0.22 3.66
N TYR A 34 -4.07 1.54 3.65
CA TYR A 34 -4.95 2.27 2.75
C TYR A 34 -4.24 3.50 2.20
N GLY A 35 -4.65 3.95 1.02
CA GLY A 35 -4.08 5.12 0.36
C GLY A 35 -2.75 4.85 -0.35
N VAL A 36 -2.33 5.86 -1.12
CA VAL A 36 -1.08 5.84 -1.91
C VAL A 36 -0.26 7.12 -1.74
N GLY A 37 -0.59 7.95 -0.74
CA GLY A 37 0.10 9.20 -0.46
C GLY A 37 -0.47 10.43 -1.18
N GLY A 38 -1.61 10.28 -1.88
CA GLY A 38 -2.34 11.37 -2.53
C GLY A 38 -3.71 11.62 -1.90
N LEU A 39 -4.36 12.68 -2.37
CA LEU A 39 -5.76 13.00 -2.06
C LEU A 39 -6.59 13.04 -3.36
N PRO A 40 -7.91 12.75 -3.32
CA PRO A 40 -8.75 12.48 -2.13
C PRO A 40 -8.45 11.16 -1.41
N GLN A 41 -8.89 11.02 -0.15
CA GLN A 41 -8.68 9.78 0.61
C GLN A 41 -9.28 8.56 -0.11
N ILE A 42 -8.51 7.47 -0.18
CA ILE A 42 -8.96 6.14 -0.59
C ILE A 42 -9.38 5.39 0.67
N ARG A 43 -10.64 4.97 0.76
CA ARG A 43 -11.23 4.33 1.95
C ARG A 43 -11.07 2.80 1.92
N THR A 44 -10.88 2.25 0.73
CA THR A 44 -10.55 0.84 0.52
C THR A 44 -9.22 0.53 1.20
N SER A 45 -9.19 -0.54 1.98
CA SER A 45 -8.08 -0.95 2.83
C SER A 45 -7.90 -2.46 2.78
N GLY A 46 -6.67 -2.91 2.98
CA GLY A 46 -6.31 -4.32 3.01
C GLY A 46 -5.46 -4.65 4.21
N MET A 47 -5.63 -5.87 4.72
CA MET A 47 -4.74 -6.51 5.68
C MET A 47 -4.41 -7.93 5.20
N SER A 48 -3.12 -8.25 5.06
CA SER A 48 -2.66 -9.57 4.64
C SER A 48 -1.60 -10.12 5.59
N PHE A 49 -1.60 -11.44 5.77
CA PHE A 49 -0.72 -12.17 6.67
C PHE A 49 0.32 -12.98 5.87
N PHE A 50 1.42 -12.34 5.48
CA PHE A 50 2.44 -12.99 4.64
C PHE A 50 3.29 -14.02 5.40
N ASN A 51 3.41 -13.86 6.73
CA ASN A 51 4.23 -14.72 7.59
C ASN A 51 5.72 -14.72 7.22
N ASP A 52 6.20 -13.66 6.57
CA ASP A 52 7.61 -13.43 6.24
C ASP A 52 7.94 -11.92 6.23
N PRO A 53 9.19 -11.51 6.45
CA PRO A 53 9.53 -10.11 6.66
C PRO A 53 9.78 -9.31 5.37
N ARG A 54 9.30 -9.76 4.19
CA ARG A 54 9.65 -9.18 2.87
C ARG A 54 9.48 -7.66 2.74
N PHE A 55 8.51 -7.07 3.44
CA PHE A 55 8.29 -5.62 3.44
C PHE A 55 8.95 -4.92 4.63
N PHE A 56 9.08 -5.63 5.76
CA PHE A 56 9.57 -5.08 7.01
C PHE A 56 11.08 -4.86 6.99
N ASP A 57 11.85 -5.89 6.63
CA ASP A 57 13.32 -5.85 6.70
C ASP A 57 13.93 -4.76 5.79
N PRO A 58 13.49 -4.59 4.53
CA PRO A 58 14.01 -3.52 3.67
C PRO A 58 13.77 -2.13 4.26
N LEU A 59 12.59 -1.88 4.82
CA LEU A 59 12.26 -0.60 5.44
C LEU A 59 13.06 -0.37 6.72
N LEU A 60 13.20 -1.40 7.57
CA LEU A 60 14.00 -1.30 8.79
C LEU A 60 15.47 -1.01 8.49
N ALA A 61 16.02 -1.57 7.41
CA ALA A 61 17.39 -1.33 6.99
C ALA A 61 17.65 0.15 6.67
N MET A 62 16.67 0.85 6.10
CA MET A 62 16.77 2.26 5.70
C MET A 62 16.74 3.25 6.88
N ILE A 63 16.29 2.83 8.06
CA ILE A 63 16.14 3.72 9.21
C ILE A 63 17.51 3.96 9.87
N PRO A 64 17.95 5.21 10.08
CA PRO A 64 19.15 5.50 10.87
C PRO A 64 18.93 5.17 12.35
N ASP A 65 19.94 4.63 13.03
CA ASP A 65 19.82 4.23 14.45
C ASP A 65 19.44 5.42 15.35
N GLN A 66 19.87 6.64 15.00
CA GLN A 66 19.55 7.87 15.74
C GLN A 66 18.03 8.13 15.82
N VAL A 67 17.27 7.73 14.80
CA VAL A 67 15.80 7.86 14.78
C VAL A 67 15.13 6.92 15.81
N LEU A 68 15.78 5.80 16.13
CA LEU A 68 15.28 4.84 17.11
C LEU A 68 15.72 5.17 18.54
N GLU A 69 16.74 6.01 18.71
CA GLU A 69 17.25 6.43 20.02
C GLU A 69 16.33 7.45 20.70
N ALA A 70 15.83 8.43 19.96
CA ALA A 70 14.96 9.47 20.48
C ALA A 70 13.91 9.91 19.45
N PRO A 71 12.70 10.31 19.89
CA PRO A 71 11.67 10.80 19.00
C PRO A 71 12.07 12.15 18.39
N VAL A 72 11.81 12.33 17.08
CA VAL A 72 11.96 13.62 16.40
C VAL A 72 10.57 14.19 16.14
N MET A 73 10.32 15.38 16.66
CA MET A 73 9.04 16.05 16.55
C MET A 73 9.28 17.48 16.04
N TYR A 74 8.62 17.85 14.95
CA TYR A 74 8.63 19.20 14.42
C TYR A 74 7.22 19.63 14.05
N GLU A 75 6.85 20.84 14.45
CA GLU A 75 5.59 21.46 14.09
C GLU A 75 5.82 22.96 13.88
N GLU A 76 5.29 23.48 12.77
CA GLU A 76 5.24 24.91 12.48
C GLU A 76 3.80 25.39 12.27
N ALA A 77 3.61 26.71 12.20
CA ALA A 77 2.32 27.28 11.84
C ALA A 77 2.00 26.97 10.36
N THR A 78 0.77 26.56 10.07
CA THR A 78 0.35 26.09 8.73
C THR A 78 -0.75 26.95 8.11
N PRO A 79 -0.53 28.26 7.87
CA PRO A 79 -1.55 29.16 7.32
C PRO A 79 -2.02 28.77 5.91
N ASN A 80 -1.22 28.02 5.13
CA ASN A 80 -1.55 27.57 3.78
C ASN A 80 -2.08 26.12 3.75
N GLY A 81 -2.45 25.59 4.92
CA GLY A 81 -2.80 24.19 5.11
C GLY A 81 -1.58 23.33 5.46
N ASP A 82 -1.85 22.21 6.12
CA ASP A 82 -0.84 21.34 6.69
C ASP A 82 -0.54 20.11 5.81
N LEU A 83 0.69 19.65 5.91
CA LEU A 83 1.13 18.33 5.51
C LEU A 83 1.81 17.70 6.72
N GLU A 84 1.29 16.57 7.17
CA GLU A 84 1.76 15.86 8.35
C GLU A 84 2.23 14.47 7.97
N TYR A 85 3.47 14.17 8.36
CA TYR A 85 4.05 12.85 8.26
C TYR A 85 4.25 12.27 9.65
N VAL A 86 3.88 11.01 9.83
CA VAL A 86 4.16 10.24 11.05
C VAL A 86 4.78 8.92 10.65
N ILE A 87 5.99 8.66 11.13
CA ILE A 87 6.60 7.33 11.11
C ILE A 87 6.83 6.91 12.55
N ALA A 88 6.12 5.88 13.02
CA ALA A 88 6.25 5.38 14.37
C ALA A 88 6.80 3.95 14.38
N PHE A 89 7.65 3.66 15.36
CA PHE A 89 8.25 2.37 15.60
C PHE A 89 7.79 1.85 16.95
N TYR A 90 7.26 0.64 16.97
CA TYR A 90 6.89 -0.03 18.20
C TYR A 90 7.81 -1.23 18.41
N GLY A 91 8.33 -1.34 19.63
CA GLY A 91 9.26 -2.39 20.03
C GLY A 91 8.56 -3.64 20.56
N VAL A 92 9.34 -4.60 21.03
CA VAL A 92 8.88 -5.89 21.59
C VAL A 92 7.60 -5.78 22.43
N SER A 93 6.61 -6.63 22.15
CA SER A 93 5.37 -6.67 22.90
C SER A 93 5.54 -7.23 24.32
N ARG A 94 4.82 -6.66 25.29
CA ARG A 94 4.79 -7.09 26.70
C ARG A 94 4.02 -8.39 26.90
N ASN A 95 3.02 -8.62 26.06
CA ASN A 95 2.15 -9.79 26.13
C ASN A 95 2.58 -10.93 25.17
N GLY A 96 3.68 -10.78 24.43
CA GLY A 96 4.19 -11.78 23.49
C GLY A 96 3.37 -11.93 22.20
N GLU A 97 2.31 -11.12 22.03
CA GLU A 97 1.49 -11.08 20.82
C GLU A 97 2.23 -10.34 19.70
N THR A 98 1.96 -10.70 18.45
CA THR A 98 2.37 -9.95 17.26
C THR A 98 1.14 -9.56 16.46
N GLY A 99 0.96 -8.28 16.14
CA GLY A 99 -0.22 -7.81 15.41
C GLY A 99 -1.04 -6.77 16.16
N GLU A 100 -2.33 -6.67 15.83
CA GLU A 100 -3.26 -5.71 16.44
C GLU A 100 -3.52 -5.97 17.93
N GLY A 101 -3.27 -7.19 18.43
CA GLY A 101 -3.40 -7.55 19.85
C GLY A 101 -2.17 -7.26 20.72
N ALA A 102 -1.09 -6.73 20.14
CA ALA A 102 0.17 -6.50 20.85
C ALA A 102 0.08 -5.31 21.82
N ASP A 103 0.55 -5.51 23.07
CA ASP A 103 0.81 -4.44 24.04
C ASP A 103 2.27 -4.01 23.92
N TRP A 104 2.54 -2.90 23.23
CA TRP A 104 3.90 -2.49 22.90
C TRP A 104 4.69 -1.96 24.10
N ALA A 105 5.87 -2.53 24.36
CA ALA A 105 6.66 -2.13 25.54
C ALA A 105 7.28 -0.73 25.39
N LYS A 106 7.64 -0.36 24.16
CA LYS A 106 8.35 0.87 23.80
C LYS A 106 7.83 1.40 22.48
N SER A 107 7.84 2.73 22.32
CA SER A 107 7.59 3.39 21.04
C SER A 107 8.52 4.58 20.86
N THR A 108 8.85 4.88 19.61
CA THR A 108 9.57 6.09 19.18
C THR A 108 9.13 6.44 17.76
N GLY A 109 9.62 7.53 17.18
CA GLY A 109 9.27 7.88 15.81
C GLY A 109 9.63 9.30 15.40
N LEU A 110 9.16 9.62 14.20
CA LEU A 110 9.28 10.90 13.55
C LEU A 110 7.87 11.47 13.33
N ARG A 111 7.63 12.72 13.72
CA ARG A 111 6.45 13.48 13.34
C ARG A 111 6.88 14.83 12.81
N LEU A 112 6.55 15.11 11.55
CA LEU A 112 6.74 16.43 10.95
C LEU A 112 5.37 16.95 10.54
N LYS A 113 4.98 18.12 11.07
CA LYS A 113 3.82 18.87 10.59
C LYS A 113 4.28 20.20 10.03
N VAL A 114 4.20 20.32 8.71
CA VAL A 114 4.75 21.46 7.96
C VAL A 114 3.64 22.18 7.18
N ASP A 115 3.86 23.46 6.92
CA ASP A 115 3.04 24.23 5.98
C ASP A 115 3.28 23.73 4.56
N ARG A 116 2.26 23.74 3.70
CA ARG A 116 2.41 23.34 2.29
C ARG A 116 3.41 24.20 1.50
N GLN A 117 3.74 25.39 2.00
CA GLN A 117 4.78 26.28 1.44
C GLN A 117 5.98 26.42 2.38
N THR A 118 6.26 25.38 3.17
CA THR A 118 7.35 25.38 4.14
C THR A 118 8.70 25.71 3.50
N LYS A 119 9.55 26.40 4.27
CA LYS A 119 10.99 26.58 3.97
C LYS A 119 11.86 25.69 4.85
N PHE A 120 11.23 24.76 5.58
CA PHE A 120 11.92 23.78 6.39
C PHE A 120 12.86 22.95 5.51
N SER A 121 14.15 22.99 5.85
CA SER A 121 15.26 22.43 5.05
C SER A 121 16.14 21.53 5.89
N ASP A 122 15.53 20.77 6.80
CA ASP A 122 16.21 19.78 7.63
C ASP A 122 16.32 18.42 6.91
N PRO A 123 17.45 17.69 7.04
CA PRO A 123 17.62 16.35 6.48
C PRO A 123 16.56 15.31 6.88
N VAL A 124 15.81 15.52 7.96
CA VAL A 124 14.73 14.62 8.38
C VAL A 124 13.57 14.57 7.38
N LEU A 125 13.29 15.68 6.67
CA LEU A 125 12.22 15.74 5.67
C LEU A 125 12.48 14.77 4.50
N PRO A 126 13.62 14.84 3.78
CA PRO A 126 13.89 13.90 2.69
C PRO A 126 14.02 12.44 3.17
N LEU A 127 14.44 12.20 4.42
CA LEU A 127 14.44 10.86 5.01
C LEU A 127 13.02 10.28 5.10
N ILE A 128 12.07 11.03 5.67
CA ILE A 128 10.68 10.59 5.82
C ILE A 128 10.02 10.39 4.46
N ASP A 129 10.23 11.31 3.52
CA ASP A 129 9.71 11.19 2.16
C ASP A 129 10.23 9.93 1.47
N THR A 130 11.53 9.64 1.62
CA THR A 130 12.18 8.45 1.04
C THR A 130 11.63 7.17 1.67
N LEU A 131 11.52 7.10 3.00
CA LEU A 131 10.95 5.94 3.70
C LEU A 131 9.48 5.70 3.30
N THR A 132 8.69 6.76 3.24
CA THR A 132 7.28 6.70 2.84
C THR A 132 7.14 6.22 1.39
N THR A 133 7.95 6.77 0.48
CA THR A 133 7.97 6.37 -0.93
C THR A 133 8.35 4.90 -1.08
N ALA A 134 9.40 4.45 -0.39
CA ALA A 134 9.85 3.06 -0.43
C ALA A 134 8.79 2.10 0.11
N ALA A 135 8.08 2.47 1.19
CA ALA A 135 7.01 1.64 1.74
C ALA A 135 5.82 1.52 0.78
N ILE A 136 5.44 2.63 0.12
CA ILE A 136 4.43 2.62 -0.94
C ILE A 136 4.87 1.68 -2.06
N GLU A 137 6.09 1.85 -2.59
CA GLU A 137 6.63 1.06 -3.70
C GLU A 137 6.63 -0.43 -3.41
N LEU A 138 7.19 -0.84 -2.26
CA LEU A 138 7.26 -2.23 -1.83
C LEU A 138 5.89 -2.90 -1.72
N THR A 139 4.85 -2.14 -1.42
CA THR A 139 3.50 -2.67 -1.17
C THR A 139 2.52 -2.36 -2.30
N ASN A 140 2.94 -1.69 -3.39
CA ASN A 140 2.03 -1.24 -4.45
C ASN A 140 1.39 -2.40 -5.21
N GLU A 141 2.17 -3.40 -5.59
CA GLU A 141 1.66 -4.56 -6.32
C GLU A 141 0.62 -5.35 -5.49
N TRP A 142 0.85 -5.48 -4.19
CA TRP A 142 -0.12 -6.09 -3.27
C TRP A 142 -1.36 -5.21 -3.09
N TYR A 143 -1.17 -3.91 -2.87
CA TYR A 143 -2.29 -2.99 -2.69
C TYR A 143 -3.16 -2.86 -3.94
N PHE A 144 -2.56 -2.99 -5.13
CA PHE A 144 -3.30 -3.16 -6.38
C PHE A 144 -4.27 -4.35 -6.32
N ASP A 145 -3.81 -5.51 -5.86
CA ASP A 145 -4.66 -6.69 -5.74
C ASP A 145 -5.77 -6.51 -4.68
N ILE A 146 -5.53 -5.73 -3.63
CA ILE A 146 -6.58 -5.29 -2.67
C ILE A 146 -7.65 -4.47 -3.37
N MET A 147 -7.25 -3.49 -4.21
CA MET A 147 -8.18 -2.67 -4.98
C MET A 147 -8.99 -3.51 -5.98
N ILE A 148 -8.36 -4.48 -6.64
CA ILE A 148 -9.03 -5.45 -7.52
C ILE A 148 -10.03 -6.31 -6.75
N ASN A 149 -9.66 -6.79 -5.57
CA ASN A 149 -10.56 -7.58 -4.74
C ASN A 149 -11.78 -6.77 -4.30
N ALA A 150 -11.59 -5.53 -3.83
CA ALA A 150 -12.68 -4.65 -3.43
C ALA A 150 -13.63 -4.33 -4.59
N GLY A 151 -13.10 -3.98 -5.76
CA GLY A 151 -13.90 -3.59 -6.93
C GLY A 151 -14.61 -4.76 -7.61
N TYR A 152 -13.95 -5.91 -7.69
CA TYR A 152 -14.34 -7.00 -8.60
C TYR A 152 -14.52 -8.35 -7.93
N LYS A 153 -14.30 -8.44 -6.61
CA LYS A 153 -14.37 -9.68 -5.82
C LYS A 153 -13.47 -10.79 -6.38
N MET A 154 -12.32 -10.39 -6.92
CA MET A 154 -11.31 -11.30 -7.46
C MET A 154 -10.13 -11.38 -6.51
N LEU A 155 -9.78 -12.59 -6.08
CA LEU A 155 -8.64 -12.85 -5.20
C LEU A 155 -7.42 -13.20 -6.05
N SER A 156 -6.34 -12.43 -5.94
CA SER A 156 -5.06 -12.73 -6.58
C SER A 156 -4.36 -13.91 -5.92
N SER A 157 -3.71 -14.76 -6.72
CA SER A 157 -2.91 -15.91 -6.28
C SER A 157 -1.68 -15.53 -5.44
N THR A 158 -1.26 -14.26 -5.46
CA THR A 158 -0.14 -13.74 -4.67
C THR A 158 -0.58 -13.22 -3.30
N MET A 159 -1.90 -13.10 -3.05
CA MET A 159 -2.43 -12.70 -1.75
C MET A 159 -2.68 -13.91 -0.85
N PRO A 160 -2.35 -13.83 0.45
CA PRO A 160 -2.78 -14.83 1.44
C PRO A 160 -4.29 -15.02 1.44
N LYS A 161 -4.78 -16.24 1.67
CA LYS A 161 -6.22 -16.56 1.65
C LYS A 161 -6.98 -15.85 2.77
N GLU A 162 -6.31 -15.60 3.88
CA GLU A 162 -6.80 -14.93 5.08
C GLU A 162 -6.78 -13.39 4.95
N THR A 163 -6.51 -12.87 3.75
CA THR A 163 -6.53 -11.42 3.48
C THR A 163 -7.92 -10.84 3.77
N ILE A 164 -7.93 -9.77 4.56
CA ILE A 164 -9.14 -9.02 4.89
C ILE A 164 -9.13 -7.73 4.08
N VAL A 165 -10.19 -7.53 3.29
CA VAL A 165 -10.42 -6.32 2.51
C VAL A 165 -11.63 -5.59 3.10
N SER A 166 -11.45 -4.32 3.41
CA SER A 166 -12.52 -3.43 3.86
C SER A 166 -12.66 -2.28 2.89
N HIS A 167 -13.88 -2.02 2.44
CA HIS A 167 -14.19 -1.03 1.41
C HIS A 167 -15.54 -0.36 1.71
N PRO A 168 -15.85 0.78 1.06
CA PRO A 168 -17.16 1.41 1.17
C PRO A 168 -18.33 0.46 0.86
N ARG A 169 -19.53 0.79 1.35
CA ARG A 169 -20.69 -0.11 1.25
C ARG A 169 -21.29 -0.17 -0.16
N THR A 170 -21.18 0.91 -0.93
CA THR A 170 -21.83 1.02 -2.23
C THR A 170 -20.85 0.84 -3.38
N GLN A 171 -21.30 0.25 -4.49
CA GLN A 171 -20.47 0.07 -5.68
C GLN A 171 -19.98 1.40 -6.25
N THR A 172 -20.80 2.46 -6.19
CA THR A 172 -20.42 3.81 -6.64
C THR A 172 -19.20 4.32 -5.87
N GLU A 173 -19.20 4.15 -4.54
CA GLU A 173 -18.09 4.59 -3.70
C GLU A 173 -16.83 3.74 -3.91
N ILE A 174 -16.98 2.43 -4.12
CA ILE A 174 -15.85 1.55 -4.45
C ILE A 174 -15.23 1.96 -5.80
N ASN A 175 -16.05 2.27 -6.80
CA ASN A 175 -15.57 2.73 -8.09
C ASN A 175 -14.87 4.11 -7.99
N GLN A 176 -15.37 5.01 -7.13
CA GLN A 176 -14.69 6.28 -6.86
C GLN A 176 -13.33 6.07 -6.21
N ASP A 177 -13.25 5.20 -5.20
CA ASP A 177 -11.98 4.83 -4.56
C ASP A 177 -10.99 4.23 -5.57
N PHE A 178 -11.46 3.38 -6.49
CA PHE A 178 -10.65 2.82 -7.57
C PHE A 178 -10.15 3.89 -8.54
N GLN A 179 -11.02 4.82 -8.96
CA GLN A 179 -10.62 5.93 -9.81
C GLN A 179 -9.57 6.82 -9.12
N HIS A 180 -9.80 7.20 -7.86
CA HIS A 180 -8.83 7.97 -7.08
C HIS A 180 -7.48 7.24 -6.97
N TYR A 181 -7.51 5.92 -6.76
CA TYR A 181 -6.30 5.09 -6.75
C TYR A 181 -5.54 5.19 -8.07
N ILE A 182 -6.20 4.96 -9.22
CA ILE A 182 -5.56 5.05 -10.54
C ILE A 182 -5.02 6.46 -10.80
N ASP A 183 -5.83 7.49 -10.53
CA ASP A 183 -5.45 8.88 -10.74
C ASP A 183 -4.21 9.22 -9.91
N GLN A 184 -4.17 8.85 -8.64
CA GLN A 184 -3.02 9.15 -7.77
C GLN A 184 -1.77 8.37 -8.14
N MET A 185 -1.91 7.11 -8.57
CA MET A 185 -0.77 6.31 -9.04
C MET A 185 -0.15 6.90 -10.32
N LYS A 186 -0.98 7.39 -11.25
CA LYS A 186 -0.53 7.95 -12.53
C LYS A 186 -0.11 9.42 -12.48
N SER A 187 -0.84 10.25 -11.75
CA SER A 187 -0.64 11.72 -11.72
C SER A 187 0.35 12.17 -10.64
N GLY A 188 0.73 11.30 -9.72
CA GLY A 188 1.70 11.61 -8.68
C GLY A 188 3.08 11.94 -9.27
N SER A 189 3.89 12.68 -8.51
CA SER A 189 5.27 13.04 -8.89
C SER A 189 6.18 11.84 -9.19
N LYS A 190 5.76 10.65 -8.78
CA LYS A 190 6.46 9.38 -8.99
C LYS A 190 6.04 8.64 -10.28
N ASN A 191 4.88 8.96 -10.86
CA ASN A 191 4.32 8.32 -12.06
C ASN A 191 4.47 6.78 -12.02
N TRP A 192 3.88 6.16 -11.00
CA TRP A 192 4.02 4.73 -10.75
C TRP A 192 3.44 3.93 -11.92
N LYS A 193 4.25 3.03 -12.48
CA LYS A 193 3.82 2.12 -13.55
C LYS A 193 3.18 0.88 -12.95
N MET A 194 1.95 0.60 -13.37
CA MET A 194 1.15 -0.56 -12.98
C MET A 194 1.10 -1.62 -14.07
N ALA A 195 1.67 -1.36 -15.26
CA ALA A 195 1.68 -2.24 -16.42
C ALA A 195 2.16 -3.68 -16.16
N ASP A 196 2.91 -3.88 -15.08
CA ASP A 196 3.50 -5.17 -14.71
C ASP A 196 2.83 -5.82 -13.49
N PHE A 197 1.83 -5.15 -12.89
CA PHE A 197 1.20 -5.63 -11.64
C PHE A 197 0.32 -6.86 -11.84
N ASP A 198 -0.01 -7.28 -13.06
CA ASP A 198 -0.70 -8.54 -13.36
C ASP A 198 0.24 -9.72 -13.63
N LYS A 199 1.54 -9.46 -13.81
CA LYS A 199 2.48 -10.50 -14.28
C LYS A 199 2.59 -11.66 -13.29
N GLY A 200 2.42 -12.88 -13.80
CA GLY A 200 2.54 -14.11 -13.01
C GLY A 200 1.37 -14.36 -12.05
N LYS A 201 0.29 -13.59 -12.13
CA LYS A 201 -0.87 -13.72 -11.25
C LYS A 201 -2.04 -14.44 -11.92
N VAL A 202 -2.76 -15.19 -11.11
CA VAL A 202 -4.08 -15.73 -11.43
C VAL A 202 -5.07 -15.14 -10.45
N TYR A 203 -6.23 -14.74 -10.95
CA TYR A 203 -7.31 -14.17 -10.16
C TYR A 203 -8.43 -15.19 -10.03
N GLU A 204 -8.90 -15.46 -8.82
CA GLU A 204 -10.00 -16.38 -8.56
C GLU A 204 -11.28 -15.61 -8.20
N ARG A 205 -12.41 -16.05 -8.74
CA ARG A 205 -13.74 -15.60 -8.33
C ARG A 205 -14.77 -16.69 -8.56
N ASP A 206 -15.60 -16.96 -7.55
CA ASP A 206 -16.71 -17.92 -7.62
C ASP A 206 -16.25 -19.31 -8.15
N GLY A 207 -15.06 -19.76 -7.73
CA GLY A 207 -14.46 -21.03 -8.16
C GLY A 207 -13.90 -21.06 -9.59
N ARG A 208 -13.85 -19.91 -10.29
CA ARG A 208 -13.26 -19.76 -11.62
C ARG A 208 -11.96 -18.98 -11.54
N THR A 209 -11.01 -19.34 -12.39
CA THR A 209 -9.70 -18.70 -12.49
C THR A 209 -9.60 -17.84 -13.75
N PHE A 210 -8.93 -16.70 -13.62
CA PHE A 210 -8.77 -15.69 -14.65
C PHE A 210 -7.32 -15.22 -14.72
N LYS A 211 -6.84 -14.95 -15.92
CA LYS A 211 -5.62 -14.20 -16.17
C LYS A 211 -5.96 -12.72 -16.25
N GLY A 212 -5.34 -11.89 -15.42
CA GLY A 212 -5.39 -10.44 -15.54
C GLY A 212 -4.43 -9.97 -16.63
N VAL A 213 -4.80 -8.89 -17.33
CA VAL A 213 -3.92 -8.19 -18.28
C VAL A 213 -4.11 -6.69 -18.06
N VAL A 214 -3.09 -6.04 -17.50
CA VAL A 214 -3.08 -4.58 -17.38
C VAL A 214 -2.66 -3.98 -18.72
N ARG A 215 -3.42 -2.97 -19.14
CA ARG A 215 -3.10 -2.11 -20.29
C ARG A 215 -3.02 -0.68 -19.79
N GLU A 216 -1.81 -0.17 -19.70
CA GLU A 216 -1.54 1.18 -19.27
C GLU A 216 -0.94 1.99 -20.42
N THR A 217 -1.50 3.18 -20.65
CA THR A 217 -0.87 4.24 -21.44
C THR A 217 -0.78 5.49 -20.57
N ASP A 218 -0.10 6.54 -21.06
CA ASP A 218 -0.04 7.80 -20.31
C ASP A 218 -1.46 8.37 -20.07
N GLU A 219 -2.38 8.20 -21.01
CA GLU A 219 -3.75 8.74 -20.94
C GLU A 219 -4.78 7.77 -20.36
N SER A 220 -4.53 6.46 -20.39
CA SER A 220 -5.54 5.46 -20.00
C SER A 220 -4.98 4.35 -19.11
N PHE A 221 -5.86 3.75 -18.33
CA PHE A 221 -5.60 2.53 -17.60
C PHE A 221 -6.78 1.59 -17.89
N ALA A 222 -6.48 0.31 -18.05
CA ALA A 222 -7.50 -0.72 -18.07
C ALA A 222 -6.91 -2.02 -17.55
N ILE A 223 -7.74 -2.83 -16.88
CA ILE A 223 -7.44 -4.23 -16.64
C ILE A 223 -8.52 -5.09 -17.29
N HIS A 224 -8.05 -6.15 -17.95
CA HIS A 224 -8.89 -7.15 -18.60
C HIS A 224 -8.69 -8.50 -17.94
N PHE A 225 -9.78 -9.23 -17.74
CA PHE A 225 -9.73 -10.59 -17.21
C PHE A 225 -10.16 -11.59 -18.28
N TYR A 226 -9.33 -12.60 -18.51
CA TYR A 226 -9.58 -13.68 -19.46
C TYR A 226 -9.68 -15.00 -18.70
N PRO A 227 -10.65 -15.88 -18.99
CA PRO A 227 -10.72 -17.19 -18.35
C PRO A 227 -9.40 -17.95 -18.53
N ASN A 228 -8.83 -18.49 -17.45
CA ASN A 228 -7.59 -19.26 -17.55
C ASN A 228 -7.92 -20.66 -18.06
N LYS A 229 -7.67 -20.93 -19.35
CA LYS A 229 -7.82 -22.27 -19.94
C LYS A 229 -6.63 -23.15 -19.54
N MET A 230 -6.64 -23.63 -18.30
CA MET A 230 -5.67 -24.61 -17.80
C MET A 230 -6.36 -25.85 -17.23
N GLU A 231 -7.25 -26.46 -18.01
CA GLU A 231 -7.47 -27.92 -17.90
C GLU A 231 -7.08 -28.67 -19.19
N THR A 232 -6.72 -27.99 -20.28
CA THR A 232 -6.34 -28.65 -21.53
C THR A 232 -5.39 -27.77 -22.34
N GLU A 233 -4.13 -28.21 -22.39
CA GLU A 233 -3.11 -27.86 -23.40
C GLU A 233 -2.47 -26.45 -23.37
N GLY A 234 -1.18 -26.44 -23.00
CA GLY A 234 -0.17 -25.63 -23.69
C GLY A 234 -0.06 -24.12 -23.37
N ASN A 235 1.00 -23.76 -22.64
CA ASN A 235 1.59 -22.43 -22.50
C ASN A 235 0.77 -21.34 -21.77
N ILE A 236 1.12 -21.15 -20.50
CA ILE A 236 0.56 -20.22 -19.49
C ILE A 236 0.64 -18.73 -19.87
N ASN A 237 1.50 -18.37 -20.83
CA ASN A 237 1.94 -17.00 -21.03
C ASN A 237 1.33 -16.29 -22.24
N GLU A 238 0.62 -16.97 -23.15
CA GLU A 238 0.05 -16.33 -24.34
C GLU A 238 -1.43 -15.99 -24.15
N VAL A 239 -1.78 -14.72 -24.32
CA VAL A 239 -3.17 -14.27 -24.45
C VAL A 239 -3.50 -14.35 -25.95
N PRO A 240 -4.48 -15.16 -26.39
CA PRO A 240 -4.82 -15.21 -27.80
C PRO A 240 -5.33 -13.84 -28.27
N ALA A 241 -4.82 -13.36 -29.42
CA ALA A 241 -5.17 -12.04 -29.97
C ALA A 241 -6.68 -11.85 -30.25
N GLU A 242 -7.46 -12.93 -30.25
CA GLU A 242 -8.88 -12.95 -30.60
C GLU A 242 -9.83 -13.21 -29.41
N GLU A 243 -9.32 -13.43 -28.19
CA GLU A 243 -10.20 -13.68 -27.05
C GLU A 243 -10.86 -12.38 -26.58
N LYS A 244 -12.19 -12.39 -26.50
CA LYS A 244 -12.94 -11.28 -25.91
C LYS A 244 -12.74 -11.30 -24.40
N PRO A 245 -12.30 -10.18 -23.79
CA PRO A 245 -12.17 -10.10 -22.35
C PRO A 245 -13.53 -10.37 -21.71
N TRP A 246 -13.53 -11.14 -20.62
CA TRP A 246 -14.74 -11.38 -19.83
C TRP A 246 -15.22 -10.08 -19.18
N TRP A 247 -14.28 -9.20 -18.84
CA TRP A 247 -14.56 -7.93 -18.17
C TRP A 247 -13.53 -6.86 -18.56
N LYS A 248 -13.96 -5.59 -18.66
CA LYS A 248 -13.08 -4.42 -18.80
C LYS A 248 -13.29 -3.48 -17.61
N VAL A 249 -12.19 -3.03 -17.04
CA VAL A 249 -12.13 -1.97 -16.04
C VAL A 249 -11.53 -0.72 -16.69
N TRP A 250 -12.05 0.45 -16.37
CA TRP A 250 -11.52 1.76 -16.76
C TRP A 250 -10.92 2.42 -15.52
#